data_AF-A0A6I7WMZ5-F1
#
_entry.id   AF-A0A6I7WMZ5-F1
#
_cell.length_a   1.000
_cell.length_b   1.000
_cell.length_c   1.000
_cell.angle_alpha   90.00
_cell.angle_beta   90.00
_cell.angle_gamma   90.00
#
_symmetry.space_group_name_H-M   'P 1'
#
loop_
_entity.id
_entity.type
_entity.pdbx_description
1 polymer ?
#
loop_
_entity_poly.entity_id
_entity_poly.type
_entity_poly.pdbx_seq_one_letter_code
_entity_poly.pdbx_strand_id
1 'polypeptide(L)'
;MFEQVFKNIDDILHKDAGCSSELDYTEQTSWMLFLKYLDDFEYEKSLQTELENSDYQYIIDAQHRWGVWAAPKDTQGNFDHNNALTGDDLMDYVDGELFPRCQPWRANAR
;
A
#
# COMPACT_ATOMS: atom_id res chain seq x y z
N MET A 1 -0.47 -1.85 -22.16
CA MET A 1 0.01 -0.80 -21.22
C MET A 1 0.13 -1.34 -19.80
N PHE A 2 -0.89 -2.01 -19.23
CA PHE A 2 -0.79 -2.72 -17.94
C PHE A 2 0.18 -3.90 -17.92
N GLU A 3 0.22 -4.72 -18.97
CA GLU A 3 1.12 -5.87 -19.05
C GLU A 3 2.61 -5.51 -18.90
N GLN A 4 3.02 -4.34 -19.39
CA GLN A 4 4.40 -3.88 -19.25
C GLN A 4 4.70 -3.47 -17.80
N VAL A 5 3.72 -2.89 -17.09
CA VAL A 5 3.88 -2.53 -15.67
C VAL A 5 4.01 -3.80 -14.82
N PHE A 6 3.15 -4.80 -15.04
CA PHE A 6 3.26 -6.08 -14.34
C PHE A 6 4.57 -6.80 -14.66
N LYS A 7 5.01 -6.82 -15.93
CA LYS A 7 6.31 -7.38 -16.30
C LYS A 7 7.47 -6.66 -15.63
N ASN A 8 7.43 -5.33 -15.55
CA ASN A 8 8.48 -4.57 -14.87
C ASN A 8 8.51 -4.85 -13.37
N ILE A 9 7.34 -5.01 -12.73
CA ILE A 9 7.23 -5.40 -11.32
C ILE A 9 7.82 -6.80 -11.12
N ASP A 10 7.42 -7.76 -11.96
CA ASP A 10 7.91 -9.14 -11.94
C ASP A 10 9.44 -9.22 -12.15
N ASP A 11 9.97 -8.45 -13.11
CA ASP A 11 11.41 -8.35 -13.39
C ASP A 11 12.25 -7.73 -12.26
N ILE A 12 11.65 -6.86 -11.44
CA ILE A 12 12.29 -6.28 -10.25
C ILE A 12 12.25 -7.28 -9.11
N LEU A 13 11.08 -7.88 -8.87
CA LEU A 13 10.88 -8.84 -7.80
C LEU A 13 11.75 -10.08 -8.01
N HIS A 14 11.82 -10.63 -9.23
CA HIS A 14 12.64 -11.81 -9.56
C HIS A 14 14.14 -11.70 -9.19
N LYS A 15 14.64 -10.48 -8.96
CA LYS A 15 16.04 -10.21 -8.59
C LYS A 15 16.24 -10.04 -7.09
N ASP A 16 15.18 -10.08 -6.30
CA ASP A 16 15.24 -9.91 -4.86
C ASP A 16 15.72 -11.18 -4.16
N ALA A 17 16.72 -11.06 -3.30
CA ALA A 17 17.40 -12.19 -2.67
C ALA A 17 16.55 -12.93 -1.63
N GLY A 18 15.40 -12.35 -1.21
CA GLY A 18 14.48 -12.90 -0.21
C GLY A 18 13.35 -13.77 -0.76
N CYS A 19 13.18 -13.84 -2.09
CA CYS A 19 12.11 -14.60 -2.72
C CYS A 19 12.72 -15.69 -3.61
N SER A 20 12.49 -16.96 -3.25
CA SER A 20 13.15 -18.10 -3.90
C SER A 20 12.26 -18.80 -4.92
N SER A 21 10.98 -18.43 -4.98
CA SER A 21 9.98 -19.02 -5.87
C SER A 21 9.03 -17.98 -6.48
N GLU A 22 8.43 -18.30 -7.63
CA GLU A 22 7.39 -17.48 -8.29
C GLU A 22 6.16 -17.23 -7.40
N LEU A 23 5.92 -18.14 -6.44
CA LEU A 23 4.83 -18.04 -5.48
C LEU A 23 5.10 -16.93 -4.46
N ASP A 24 6.36 -16.76 -4.04
CA ASP A 24 6.78 -15.70 -3.11
C ASP A 24 6.54 -14.31 -3.73
N TYR A 25 6.87 -14.13 -5.02
CA TYR A 25 6.63 -12.86 -5.73
C TYR A 25 5.16 -12.52 -5.89
N THR A 26 4.35 -13.55 -6.13
CA THR A 26 2.90 -13.38 -6.25
C THR A 26 2.32 -12.91 -4.92
N GLU A 27 2.74 -13.51 -3.80
CA GLU A 27 2.28 -13.11 -2.47
C GLU A 27 2.71 -11.67 -2.13
N GLN A 28 3.98 -11.31 -2.38
CA GLN A 28 4.48 -9.96 -2.11
C GLN A 28 3.76 -8.89 -2.95
N THR A 29 3.51 -9.17 -4.23
CA THR A 29 2.79 -8.23 -5.10
C THR A 29 1.32 -8.12 -4.71
N SER A 30 0.71 -9.22 -4.27
CA SER A 30 -0.74 -9.28 -4.00
C SER A 30 -1.15 -8.35 -2.86
N TRP A 31 -0.41 -8.35 -1.74
CA TRP A 31 -0.79 -7.50 -0.60
C TRP A 31 -0.56 -6.02 -0.91
N MET A 32 0.50 -5.68 -1.63
CA MET A 32 0.76 -4.31 -2.07
C MET A 32 -0.35 -3.80 -2.99
N LEU A 33 -0.73 -4.57 -4.01
CA LEU A 33 -1.83 -4.21 -4.90
C LEU A 33 -3.16 -4.10 -4.16
N PHE A 34 -3.42 -4.99 -3.21
CA PHE A 34 -4.62 -4.94 -2.37
C PHE A 34 -4.69 -3.63 -1.58
N LEU A 35 -3.61 -3.24 -0.89
CA LEU A 35 -3.58 -1.99 -0.12
C LEU A 35 -3.71 -0.76 -1.02
N LYS A 36 -3.06 -0.76 -2.19
CA LYS A 36 -3.20 0.33 -3.17
C LYS A 36 -4.65 0.48 -3.66
N TYR A 37 -5.28 -0.65 -3.99
CA TYR A 37 -6.66 -0.69 -4.45
C TYR A 37 -7.63 -0.22 -3.34
N LEU A 38 -7.43 -0.71 -2.12
CA LEU A 38 -8.26 -0.34 -0.97
C LEU A 38 -8.17 1.17 -0.71
N ASP A 39 -6.96 1.74 -0.73
CA ASP A 39 -6.75 3.18 -0.56
C ASP A 39 -7.48 4.02 -1.61
N ASP A 40 -7.40 3.64 -2.90
CA ASP A 40 -8.15 4.31 -3.98
C ASP A 40 -9.66 4.20 -3.79
N PHE A 41 -10.14 3.01 -3.42
CA PHE A 41 -11.56 2.75 -3.20
C PHE A 41 -12.11 3.56 -2.02
N GLU A 42 -11.36 3.67 -0.92
CA GLU A 42 -11.73 4.50 0.22
C GLU A 42 -11.74 5.98 -0.15
N TYR A 43 -10.78 6.43 -0.96
CA TYR A 43 -10.75 7.80 -1.47
C TYR A 43 -11.99 8.12 -2.33
N GLU A 44 -12.36 7.24 -3.27
CA GLU A 44 -13.58 7.41 -4.07
C GLU A 44 -14.84 7.49 -3.20
N LYS A 45 -14.97 6.62 -2.20
CA LYS A 45 -16.09 6.68 -1.24
C LYS A 45 -16.11 7.95 -0.42
N SER A 46 -14.94 8.43 -0.01
CA SER A 46 -14.84 9.67 0.76
C SER A 46 -15.35 10.87 -0.04
N LEU A 47 -14.99 10.97 -1.32
CA LEU A 47 -15.48 12.00 -2.23
C LEU A 47 -16.99 11.90 -2.43
N GLN A 48 -17.53 10.69 -2.58
CA GLN A 48 -18.97 10.51 -2.71
C GLN A 48 -19.72 10.98 -1.46
N THR A 49 -19.20 10.64 -0.27
CA THR A 49 -19.85 10.96 1.00
C THR A 49 -19.76 12.47 1.31
N GLU A 50 -18.67 13.11 0.90
CA GLU A 50 -18.50 14.58 0.95
C GLU A 50 -19.58 15.29 0.10
N LEU A 51 -19.87 14.78 -1.11
CA LEU A 51 -20.95 15.30 -1.95
C LEU A 51 -22.34 15.14 -1.30
N GLU A 52 -22.51 14.11 -0.49
CA GLU A 52 -23.73 13.84 0.29
C GLU A 52 -23.77 14.63 1.62
N ASN A 53 -22.79 15.53 1.87
CA ASN A 53 -22.61 16.29 3.12
C ASN A 53 -22.55 15.40 4.37
N SER A 54 -21.91 14.23 4.24
CA SER A 54 -21.65 13.32 5.35
C SER A 54 -20.15 13.05 5.51
N ASP A 55 -19.75 12.56 6.67
CA ASP A 55 -18.36 12.20 6.94
C ASP A 55 -18.10 10.72 6.60
N TYR A 56 -17.02 10.45 5.88
CA TYR A 56 -16.56 9.09 5.61
C TYR A 56 -15.51 8.64 6.63
N GLN A 57 -15.77 7.51 7.30
CA GLN A 57 -14.80 6.88 8.18
C GLN A 57 -13.97 5.87 7.39
N TYR A 58 -12.67 6.17 7.25
CA TYR A 58 -11.74 5.26 6.62
C TYR A 58 -11.50 4.02 7.48
N ILE A 59 -11.27 2.89 6.81
CA ILE A 59 -10.90 1.66 7.46
C ILE A 59 -9.42 1.70 7.83
N ILE A 60 -8.55 2.22 6.93
CA ILE A 60 -7.13 2.46 7.24
C ILE A 60 -6.91 3.83 7.89
N ASP A 61 -6.28 3.84 9.07
CA ASP A 61 -5.84 5.05 9.76
C ASP A 61 -4.95 5.91 8.86
N ALA A 62 -5.10 7.24 8.94
CA ALA A 62 -4.44 8.18 8.04
C ALA A 62 -2.91 7.95 7.90
N GLN A 63 -2.22 7.61 8.99
CA GLN A 63 -0.77 7.39 9.00
C GLN A 63 -0.30 6.10 8.29
N HIS A 64 -1.21 5.17 8.00
CA HIS A 64 -0.91 3.88 7.35
C HIS A 64 -1.47 3.78 5.92
N ARG A 65 -2.08 4.87 5.42
CA ARG A 65 -2.61 4.94 4.05
C ARG A 65 -1.48 4.92 3.02
N TRP A 66 -1.80 4.43 1.83
CA TRP A 66 -0.80 4.17 0.79
C TRP A 66 0.06 5.40 0.47
N GLY A 67 -0.57 6.56 0.36
CA GLY A 67 0.11 7.82 0.04
C GLY A 67 1.06 8.35 1.11
N VAL A 68 1.09 7.76 2.31
CA VAL A 68 1.98 8.20 3.41
C VAL A 68 3.30 7.46 3.41
N TRP A 69 3.27 6.13 3.29
CA TRP A 69 4.47 5.30 3.43
C TRP A 69 4.97 4.73 2.10
N ALA A 70 4.07 4.31 1.19
CA ALA A 70 4.44 3.57 -0.02
C ALA A 70 4.83 4.51 -1.16
N ALA A 71 4.15 5.65 -1.28
CA ALA A 71 4.43 6.64 -2.30
C ALA A 71 4.19 8.07 -1.77
N PRO A 72 4.97 8.52 -0.76
CA PRO A 72 4.85 9.86 -0.24
C PRO A 72 5.10 10.88 -1.34
N LYS A 73 4.30 11.96 -1.31
CA LYS A 73 4.40 13.05 -2.26
C LYS A 73 4.80 14.34 -1.56
N ASP A 74 5.64 15.12 -2.21
CA ASP A 74 6.02 16.44 -1.76
C ASP A 74 4.87 17.45 -1.95
N THR A 75 5.09 18.69 -1.53
CA THR A 75 4.10 19.77 -1.70
C THR A 75 3.76 20.09 -3.16
N GLN A 76 4.58 19.63 -4.11
CA GLN A 76 4.39 19.78 -5.56
C GLN A 76 3.73 18.54 -6.19
N GLY A 77 3.43 17.50 -5.41
CA GLY A 77 2.83 16.25 -5.88
C GLY A 77 3.81 15.26 -6.51
N ASN A 78 5.12 15.53 -6.45
CA ASN A 78 6.16 14.62 -6.93
C ASN A 78 6.52 13.62 -5.84
N PHE A 79 7.13 12.49 -6.21
CA PHE A 79 7.60 11.50 -5.24
C PHE A 79 8.62 12.13 -4.28
N ASP A 80 8.34 12.06 -2.99
CA ASP A 80 9.18 12.63 -1.95
C ASP A 80 10.30 11.65 -1.57
N HIS A 81 11.41 11.76 -2.29
CA HIS A 81 12.60 10.96 -2.02
C HIS A 81 13.23 11.21 -0.64
N ASN A 82 12.90 12.31 0.04
CA ASN A 82 13.51 12.64 1.34
C ASN A 82 12.79 11.94 2.50
N ASN A 83 11.47 11.76 2.38
CA ASN A 83 10.64 11.15 3.43
C ASN A 83 10.21 9.71 3.10
N ALA A 84 10.50 9.23 1.88
CA ALA A 84 10.23 7.84 1.51
C ALA A 84 11.08 6.86 2.32
N LEU A 85 10.40 5.95 3.01
CA LEU A 85 11.03 4.80 3.67
C LEU A 85 11.59 3.85 2.60
N THR A 86 12.83 3.39 2.79
CA THR A 86 13.49 2.43 1.90
C THR A 86 14.37 1.47 2.69
N GLY A 87 14.69 0.30 2.13
CA GLY A 87 15.58 -0.67 2.78
C GLY A 87 15.06 -1.12 4.15
N ASP A 88 15.95 -1.17 5.13
CA ASP A 88 15.66 -1.66 6.48
C ASP A 88 14.55 -0.84 7.18
N ASP A 89 14.53 0.48 7.00
CA ASP A 89 13.51 1.35 7.60
C ASP A 89 12.09 1.02 7.08
N LEU A 90 11.98 0.64 5.81
CA LEU A 90 10.70 0.22 5.23
C LEU A 90 10.28 -1.15 5.78
N MET A 91 11.23 -2.08 5.91
CA MET A 91 10.95 -3.42 6.46
C MET A 91 10.48 -3.33 7.91
N ASP A 92 11.19 -2.56 8.74
CA ASP A 92 10.84 -2.35 10.15
C ASP A 92 9.45 -1.73 10.33
N TYR A 93 9.08 -0.77 9.47
CA TYR A 93 7.75 -0.17 9.48
C TYR A 93 6.66 -1.17 9.07
N VAL A 94 6.87 -1.91 7.98
CA VAL A 94 5.87 -2.87 7.45
C VAL A 94 5.59 -3.98 8.47
N ASP A 95 6.65 -4.56 9.05
CA ASP A 95 6.53 -5.68 9.99
C ASP A 95 6.13 -5.23 11.40
N GLY A 96 6.66 -4.09 11.86
CA GLY A 96 6.46 -3.58 13.21
C GLY A 96 5.19 -2.77 13.42
N GLU A 97 4.71 -2.07 12.39
CA GLU A 97 3.61 -1.11 12.52
C GLU A 97 2.42 -1.45 11.60
N LEU A 98 2.66 -1.58 10.30
CA LEU A 98 1.60 -1.73 9.30
C LEU A 98 0.80 -3.04 9.49
N PHE A 99 1.48 -4.20 9.43
CA PHE A 99 0.79 -5.49 9.53
C PHE A 99 0.11 -5.73 10.89
N PRO A 100 0.72 -5.41 12.05
CA PRO A 100 0.06 -5.54 13.34
C PRO A 100 -1.23 -4.71 13.46
N ARG A 101 -1.33 -3.56 12.78
CA ARG A 101 -2.55 -2.74 12.73
C ARG A 101 -3.63 -3.32 11.80
N CYS A 102 -3.26 -4.13 10.82
CA CYS A 102 -4.19 -4.89 9.98
C CYS A 102 -4.72 -6.17 10.67
N GLN A 103 -4.05 -6.70 11.69
CA GLN A 103 -4.48 -7.94 12.36
C GLN A 103 -5.89 -7.93 12.99
N PRO A 104 -6.37 -6.84 13.64
CA PRO A 104 -7.73 -6.78 14.19
C PRO A 104 -8.82 -7.01 13.14
N TRP A 105 -8.53 -6.75 11.86
CA TRP A 105 -9.47 -6.89 10.75
C TRP A 105 -9.75 -8.36 10.44
N ARG A 106 -8.78 -9.25 10.65
CA ARG A 106 -8.95 -10.70 10.45
C ARG A 106 -9.91 -11.31 11.47
N ALA A 107 -10.06 -10.70 12.65
CA ALA A 107 -10.99 -11.17 13.68
C ALA A 107 -12.45 -10.81 13.39
N ASN A 108 -12.68 -9.69 12.68
CA ASN A 108 -14.02 -9.16 12.40
C ASN A 108 -14.56 -9.53 11.00
N ALA A 109 -13.77 -10.19 10.15
CA ALA A 109 -14.16 -10.63 8.80
C ALA A 109 -14.81 -12.03 8.78
N ARG A 110 -15.65 -12.37 9.78
CA ARG A 110 -16.39 -13.64 9.86
C ARG A 110 -17.88 -13.45 9.58
#